data_AF-A0A382U2M1-F1
#
_entry.id   AF-A0A382U2M1-F1
#
_cell.length_a   1.000
_cell.length_b   1.000
_cell.length_c   1.000
_cell.angle_alpha   90.00
_cell.angle_beta   90.00
_cell.angle_gamma   90.00
#
_symmetry.space_group_name_H-M   'P 1'
#
loop_
_entity.id
_entity.type
_entity.pdbx_description
1 polymer ?
#
loop_
_entity_poly.entity_id
_entity_poly.type
_entity_poly.pdbx_seq_one_letter_code
_entity_poly.pdbx_strand_id
1 'polypeptide(L)'
;MTSEEIVHKYNKDGWVVIPNVIDQDLVKETQGHIEWLGRKHPEIRPEQYHHQLIVDDPFWIRLCTDARLIDVIEPFLGPNIALFAAHYISKPPRTGQPVLWHQDGNYWPLEPMEVITIWLAADDSTPENGCMRVIPGTHIGQKL
;
A
#
# COMPACT_ATOMS: atom_id res chain seq x y z
N MET A 1 11.66 14.87 -6.89
CA MET A 1 10.44 15.49 -7.43
C MET A 1 9.89 16.40 -6.35
N THR A 2 9.40 17.58 -6.69
CA THR A 2 8.64 18.42 -5.75
C THR A 2 7.26 17.80 -5.50
N SER A 3 6.58 18.22 -4.44
CA SER A 3 5.20 17.77 -4.16
C SER A 3 4.26 18.08 -5.33
N GLU A 4 4.44 19.23 -5.99
CA GLU A 4 3.65 19.61 -7.18
C GLU A 4 3.88 18.67 -8.37
N GLU A 5 5.13 18.27 -8.63
CA GLU A 5 5.45 17.32 -9.70
C GLU A 5 4.86 15.93 -9.42
N ILE A 6 4.90 15.50 -8.16
CA ILE A 6 4.33 14.24 -7.68
C ILE A 6 2.81 14.24 -7.89
N VAL A 7 2.12 15.28 -7.42
CA VAL A 7 0.67 15.43 -7.56
C VAL A 7 0.27 15.53 -9.03
N HIS A 8 1.00 16.30 -9.85
CA HIS A 8 0.74 16.40 -11.28
C HIS A 8 0.86 15.04 -11.99
N LYS A 9 1.90 14.26 -11.69
CA LYS A 9 2.10 12.93 -12.26
C LYS A 9 0.98 11.98 -11.85
N TYR A 10 0.62 11.96 -10.57
CA TYR A 10 -0.48 11.13 -10.08
C TYR A 10 -1.81 11.51 -10.74
N ASN A 11 -2.14 12.80 -10.83
CA ASN A 11 -3.38 13.24 -11.47
C ASN A 11 -3.46 12.85 -12.95
N LYS A 12 -2.32 12.79 -13.64
CA LYS A 12 -2.24 12.37 -15.04
C LYS A 12 -2.27 10.84 -15.20
N ASP A 13 -1.45 10.13 -14.45
CA ASP A 13 -1.17 8.70 -14.69
C ASP A 13 -1.96 7.77 -13.74
N GLY A 14 -2.49 8.27 -12.63
CA GLY A 14 -3.21 7.51 -11.61
C GLY A 14 -2.29 6.82 -10.59
N TRP A 15 -0.98 7.00 -10.74
CA TRP A 15 0.03 6.44 -9.85
C TRP A 15 1.35 7.22 -9.97
N VAL A 16 2.18 7.10 -8.93
CA VAL A 16 3.53 7.63 -8.88
C VAL A 16 4.37 6.78 -7.92
N VAL A 17 5.64 6.57 -8.25
CA VAL A 17 6.61 5.93 -7.35
C VAL A 17 7.47 7.01 -6.74
N ILE A 18 7.57 6.99 -5.41
CA ILE A 18 8.39 7.91 -4.63
C ILE A 18 9.44 7.04 -3.91
N PRO A 19 10.71 7.06 -4.35
CA PRO A 19 11.75 6.26 -3.73
C PRO A 19 12.21 6.88 -2.41
N ASN A 20 12.76 6.05 -1.52
CA ASN A 20 13.40 6.48 -0.27
C ASN A 20 12.50 7.28 0.69
N VAL A 21 11.20 6.96 0.75
CA VAL A 21 10.25 7.60 1.66
C VAL A 21 10.53 7.22 3.12
N ILE A 22 10.75 5.94 3.39
CA ILE A 22 11.16 5.43 4.70
C ILE A 22 12.62 4.98 4.69
N ASP A 23 13.25 4.98 5.86
CA ASP A 23 14.62 4.51 6.00
C ASP A 23 14.72 2.97 5.97
N GLN A 24 15.95 2.48 5.81
CA GLN A 24 16.25 1.05 5.74
C GLN A 24 15.98 0.32 7.05
N ASP A 25 15.95 1.01 8.19
CA ASP A 25 15.69 0.38 9.48
C ASP A 25 14.20 0.08 9.63
N LEU A 26 13.32 1.00 9.22
CA LEU A 26 11.88 0.77 9.16
C LEU A 26 11.50 -0.28 8.11
N VAL A 27 12.23 -0.35 6.97
CA VAL A 27 12.06 -1.45 6.00
C VAL A 27 12.37 -2.80 6.67
N LYS A 28 13.53 -2.94 7.32
CA LYS A 28 13.91 -4.17 8.03
C LYS A 28 12.94 -4.53 9.14
N GLU A 29 12.45 -3.52 9.87
CA GLU A 29 11.46 -3.73 10.92
C GLU A 29 10.14 -4.25 10.33
N THR A 30 9.71 -3.72 9.18
CA THR A 30 8.53 -4.19 8.44
C THR A 30 8.71 -5.64 8.00
N GLN A 31 9.86 -5.99 7.43
CA GLN A 31 10.19 -7.37 7.04
C GLN A 31 10.15 -8.32 8.24
N GLY A 32 10.85 -7.96 9.33
CA GLY A 32 10.90 -8.76 10.55
C GLY A 32 9.53 -8.95 11.20
N HIS A 33 8.65 -7.95 11.09
CA HIS A 33 7.28 -8.05 11.58
C HIS A 33 6.41 -9.00 10.74
N ILE A 34 6.53 -8.97 9.41
CA ILE A 34 5.86 -9.93 8.51
C ILE A 34 6.33 -11.37 8.79
N GLU A 35 7.64 -11.56 9.01
CA GLU A 35 8.19 -12.86 9.43
C GLU A 35 7.70 -13.31 10.81
N TRP A 36 7.57 -12.38 11.75
CA TRP A 36 7.00 -12.65 13.07
C TRP A 36 5.53 -13.07 12.97
N LEU A 37 4.72 -12.41 12.13
CA LEU A 37 3.33 -12.82 11.86
C LEU A 37 3.25 -14.26 11.36
N GLY A 38 4.13 -14.65 10.43
CA GLY A 38 4.16 -16.03 9.93
C GLY A 38 4.58 -17.08 10.96
N ARG A 39 5.42 -16.71 11.92
CA ARG A 39 5.75 -17.60 13.05
C ARG A 39 4.62 -17.68 14.06
N LYS A 40 3.91 -16.58 14.29
CA LYS A 40 2.81 -16.48 15.27
C LYS A 40 1.52 -17.14 14.77
N HIS A 41 1.26 -17.08 13.47
CA HIS A 41 0.07 -17.59 12.81
C HIS A 41 0.42 -18.57 11.69
N PRO A 42 1.10 -19.70 11.99
CA PRO A 42 1.54 -20.66 10.97
C PRO A 42 0.37 -21.33 10.20
N GLU A 43 -0.84 -21.28 10.75
CA GLU A 43 -2.07 -21.76 10.14
C GLU A 43 -2.64 -20.79 9.09
N ILE A 44 -2.25 -19.52 9.13
CA ILE A 44 -2.74 -18.47 8.23
C ILE A 44 -1.74 -18.29 7.09
N ARG A 45 -2.24 -18.30 5.86
CA ARG A 45 -1.41 -17.99 4.70
C ARG A 45 -0.99 -16.52 4.72
N PRO A 46 0.24 -16.16 4.29
CA PRO A 46 0.66 -14.76 4.23
C PRO A 46 -0.23 -13.85 3.38
N GLU A 47 -0.86 -14.39 2.33
CA GLU A 47 -1.84 -13.64 1.53
C GLU A 47 -3.13 -13.30 2.29
N GLN A 48 -3.34 -13.92 3.46
CA GLN A 48 -4.50 -13.74 4.33
C GLN A 48 -4.21 -12.89 5.56
N TYR A 49 -3.06 -12.21 5.61
CA TYR A 49 -2.75 -11.22 6.63
C TYR A 49 -3.58 -9.94 6.41
N HIS A 50 -4.88 -10.06 6.64
CA HIS A 50 -5.89 -9.03 6.43
C HIS A 50 -6.22 -8.29 7.73
N HIS A 51 -7.25 -7.44 7.67
CA HIS A 51 -7.81 -6.61 8.75
C HIS A 51 -7.73 -7.20 10.16
N GLN A 52 -8.06 -8.47 10.38
CA GLN A 52 -8.07 -9.08 11.72
C GLN A 52 -6.70 -9.06 12.41
N LEU A 53 -5.61 -9.20 11.65
CA LEU A 53 -4.25 -9.16 12.21
C LEU A 53 -3.71 -7.74 12.34
N ILE A 54 -4.46 -6.74 11.84
CA ILE A 54 -4.01 -5.34 11.76
C ILE A 54 -4.64 -4.47 12.85
N VAL A 55 -5.93 -4.69 13.16
CA VAL A 55 -6.71 -3.80 14.05
C VAL A 55 -6.05 -3.58 15.41
N ASP A 56 -5.46 -4.62 15.99
CA ASP A 56 -4.83 -4.57 17.33
C ASP A 56 -3.29 -4.61 17.27
N ASP A 57 -2.70 -4.28 16.12
CA ASP A 57 -1.26 -4.38 15.90
C ASP A 57 -0.56 -3.02 16.11
N PRO A 58 0.19 -2.83 17.21
CA PRO A 58 0.88 -1.57 17.47
C PRO A 58 1.95 -1.23 16.42
N PHE A 59 2.51 -2.24 15.75
CA PHE A 59 3.45 -2.00 14.65
C PHE A 59 2.75 -1.23 13.52
N TRP A 60 1.53 -1.62 13.16
CA TRP A 60 0.74 -0.98 12.11
C TRP A 60 0.35 0.44 12.45
N ILE A 61 -0.09 0.69 13.68
CA ILE A 61 -0.43 2.04 14.12
C ILE A 61 0.79 2.94 13.92
N ARG A 62 1.96 2.53 14.42
CA ARG A 62 3.19 3.32 14.24
C ARG A 62 3.55 3.50 12.76
N LEU A 63 3.47 2.44 11.95
CA LEU A 63 3.80 2.51 10.52
C LEU A 63 2.86 3.47 9.78
N CYS A 64 1.54 3.32 9.93
CA CYS A 64 0.56 4.17 9.25
C CYS A 64 0.55 5.62 9.74
N THR A 65 1.03 5.89 10.97
CA THR A 65 1.18 7.25 11.49
C THR A 65 2.58 7.84 11.30
N ASP A 66 3.49 7.15 10.59
CA ASP A 66 4.83 7.67 10.35
C ASP A 66 4.75 8.96 9.53
N ALA A 67 5.30 10.06 10.06
CA ALA A 67 5.22 11.38 9.46
C ALA A 67 5.71 11.39 8.01
N ARG A 68 6.71 10.57 7.65
CA ARG A 68 7.23 10.51 6.28
C ARG A 68 6.21 9.97 5.28
N LEU A 69 5.33 9.06 5.72
CA LEU A 69 4.22 8.58 4.91
C LEU A 69 3.09 9.62 4.84
N ILE A 70 2.80 10.28 5.96
CA ILE A 70 1.76 11.33 6.02
C ILE A 70 2.14 12.53 5.14
N ASP A 71 3.40 12.96 5.17
CA ASP A 71 3.94 14.06 4.35
C ASP A 71 3.80 13.77 2.84
N VAL A 72 3.81 12.50 2.44
CA VAL A 72 3.56 12.08 1.06
C VAL A 72 2.08 12.22 0.70
N ILE A 73 1.15 11.97 1.64
CA ILE A 73 -0.30 11.97 1.39
C ILE A 73 -0.89 13.37 1.42
N GLU A 74 -0.42 14.22 2.33
CA GLU A 74 -1.00 15.54 2.59
C GLU A 74 -1.15 16.42 1.34
N PRO A 75 -0.19 16.46 0.39
CA PRO A 75 -0.35 17.23 -0.85
C PRO A 75 -1.54 16.80 -1.73
N PHE A 76 -2.06 15.59 -1.53
CA PHE A 76 -3.17 15.07 -2.30
C PHE A 76 -4.54 15.22 -1.63
N LEU A 77 -4.61 14.92 -0.32
CA LEU A 77 -5.87 14.89 0.43
C LEU A 77 -6.06 16.11 1.36
N GLY A 78 -5.01 16.91 1.53
CA GLY A 78 -4.95 17.95 2.56
C GLY A 78 -4.62 17.37 3.94
N PRO A 79 -4.68 18.22 5.00
CA PRO A 79 -4.14 17.89 6.32
C PRO A 79 -5.04 16.96 7.16
N ASN A 80 -6.29 16.74 6.74
CA ASN A 80 -7.26 15.94 7.49
C ASN A 80 -7.30 14.52 6.93
N ILE A 81 -6.37 13.68 7.37
CA ILE A 81 -6.19 12.32 6.85
C ILE A 81 -6.74 11.30 7.86
N ALA A 82 -7.50 10.33 7.37
CA ALA A 82 -7.95 9.18 8.15
C ALA A 82 -7.55 7.89 7.44
N LEU A 83 -7.09 6.90 8.22
CA LEU A 83 -6.84 5.55 7.71
C LEU A 83 -8.17 4.81 7.55
N PHE A 84 -8.56 4.53 6.31
CA PHE A 84 -9.77 3.77 6.00
C PHE A 84 -9.55 2.26 6.03
N ALA A 85 -8.47 1.78 5.42
CA ALA A 85 -8.14 0.36 5.31
C ALA A 85 -6.63 0.15 5.20
N ALA A 86 -6.17 -1.02 5.65
CA ALA A 86 -4.79 -1.48 5.52
C ALA A 86 -4.77 -2.98 5.22
N HIS A 87 -3.72 -3.44 4.53
CA HIS A 87 -3.60 -4.82 4.08
C HIS A 87 -2.12 -5.18 3.86
N TYR A 88 -1.68 -6.32 4.37
CA TYR A 88 -0.44 -6.94 3.90
C TYR A 88 -0.66 -7.67 2.57
N ILE A 89 0.13 -7.33 1.56
CA ILE A 89 0.22 -8.11 0.33
C ILE A 89 1.50 -8.94 0.38
N SER A 90 1.48 -10.04 1.13
CA SER A 90 2.62 -10.95 1.28
C SER A 90 2.39 -12.23 0.48
N LYS A 91 3.25 -12.50 -0.51
CA LYS A 91 3.11 -13.63 -1.44
C LYS A 91 4.29 -14.59 -1.28
N PRO A 92 4.06 -15.84 -0.86
CA PRO A 92 5.12 -16.83 -0.78
C PRO A 92 5.77 -17.10 -2.16
N PRO A 93 7.07 -17.43 -2.19
CA PRO A 93 7.76 -17.74 -3.43
C PRO A 93 7.09 -18.92 -4.14
N ARG A 94 6.87 -18.78 -5.45
CA ARG A 94 6.34 -19.82 -6.37
C ARG A 94 4.91 -20.30 -6.11
N THR A 95 4.32 -19.99 -4.96
CA THR A 95 2.98 -20.45 -4.55
C THR A 95 2.04 -19.30 -4.18
N GLY A 96 2.52 -18.06 -4.28
CA GLY A 96 1.74 -16.85 -4.10
C GLY A 96 0.57 -16.75 -5.06
N GLN A 97 -0.59 -16.35 -4.55
CA GLN A 97 -1.78 -16.15 -5.39
C GLN A 97 -1.69 -14.85 -6.22
N PRO A 98 -2.18 -14.86 -7.48
CA PRO A 98 -2.23 -13.66 -8.30
C PRO A 98 -3.28 -12.70 -7.76
N VAL A 99 -3.02 -11.40 -7.91
CA VAL A 99 -4.04 -10.36 -7.77
C VAL A 99 -4.41 -9.95 -9.19
N LEU A 100 -5.65 -10.21 -9.59
CA LEU A 100 -6.14 -9.92 -10.94
C LEU A 100 -6.35 -8.42 -11.14
N TRP A 101 -6.51 -7.98 -12.39
CA TRP A 101 -6.85 -6.58 -12.69
C TRP A 101 -8.15 -6.17 -11.99
N HIS A 102 -8.11 -5.05 -11.28
CA HIS A 102 -9.24 -4.47 -10.57
C HIS A 102 -8.99 -2.97 -10.31
N GLN A 103 -10.01 -2.28 -9.82
CA GLN A 103 -9.92 -0.96 -9.22
C GLN A 103 -10.36 -1.08 -7.77
N ASP A 104 -9.55 -0.58 -6.83
CA ASP A 104 -9.85 -0.65 -5.40
C ASP A 104 -11.20 -0.01 -5.06
N GLY A 105 -11.50 1.16 -5.65
CA GLY A 105 -12.75 1.90 -5.43
C GLY A 105 -14.02 1.14 -5.81
N ASN A 106 -13.94 0.04 -6.58
CA ASN A 106 -15.10 -0.81 -6.86
C ASN A 106 -15.52 -1.67 -5.66
N TYR A 107 -14.65 -1.84 -4.66
CA TYR A 107 -14.93 -2.63 -3.46
C TYR A 107 -15.41 -1.80 -2.28
N TRP A 108 -15.32 -0.47 -2.35
CA TRP A 108 -15.51 0.40 -1.19
C TRP A 108 -16.77 1.26 -1.32
N PRO A 109 -17.62 1.31 -0.29
CA PRO A 109 -18.82 2.13 -0.28
C PRO A 109 -18.51 3.59 0.15
N LEU A 110 -17.54 4.24 -0.50
CA LEU A 110 -17.12 5.61 -0.18
C LEU A 110 -17.69 6.60 -1.19
N GLU A 111 -18.25 7.70 -0.67
CA GLU A 111 -18.78 8.81 -1.45
C GLU A 111 -18.54 10.12 -0.67
N PRO A 112 -17.73 11.06 -1.21
CA PRO A 112 -16.96 10.96 -2.46
C PRO A 112 -15.79 9.97 -2.35
N MET A 113 -15.33 9.45 -3.50
CA MET A 113 -14.16 8.54 -3.58
C MET A 113 -12.83 9.33 -3.48
N GLU A 114 -12.66 10.04 -2.37
CA GLU A 114 -11.46 10.84 -2.05
C GLU A 114 -10.48 10.01 -1.22
N VAL A 115 -9.88 8.99 -1.85
CA VAL A 115 -8.96 8.05 -1.22
C VAL A 115 -7.70 7.91 -2.04
N ILE A 116 -6.56 7.79 -1.35
CA ILE A 116 -5.29 7.38 -1.94
C ILE A 116 -4.77 6.14 -1.23
N THR A 117 -4.37 5.15 -2.02
CA THR A 117 -3.65 3.98 -1.54
C THR A 117 -2.15 4.26 -1.56
N ILE A 118 -1.48 4.13 -0.41
CA ILE A 118 -0.03 3.93 -0.37
C ILE A 118 0.26 2.44 -0.50
N TRP A 119 1.06 2.09 -1.50
CA TRP A 119 1.67 0.77 -1.59
C TRP A 119 3.14 0.87 -1.17
N LEU A 120 3.46 0.34 0.02
CA LEU A 120 4.81 0.33 0.56
C LEU A 120 5.50 -1.00 0.26
N ALA A 121 6.60 -0.95 -0.48
CA ALA A 121 7.42 -2.13 -0.76
C ALA A 121 8.21 -2.53 0.50
N ALA A 122 7.88 -3.68 1.10
CA ALA A 122 8.67 -4.26 2.18
C ALA A 122 9.91 -5.01 1.66
N ASP A 123 9.84 -5.50 0.43
CA ASP A 123 10.92 -6.18 -0.30
C ASP A 123 11.09 -5.55 -1.69
N ASP A 124 12.19 -5.88 -2.38
CA ASP A 124 12.35 -5.53 -3.79
C ASP A 124 11.15 -6.00 -4.60
N SER A 125 10.57 -5.12 -5.41
CA SER A 125 9.36 -5.41 -6.20
C SER A 125 9.68 -5.37 -7.69
N THR A 126 9.91 -6.55 -8.27
CA THR A 126 10.38 -6.72 -9.65
C THR A 126 9.38 -7.46 -10.54
N PRO A 127 9.49 -7.36 -11.87
CA PRO A 127 8.63 -8.12 -12.79
C PRO A 127 8.65 -9.64 -12.57
N GLU A 128 9.78 -10.16 -12.08
CA GLU A 128 10.02 -11.59 -11.87
C GLU A 128 9.41 -12.12 -10.56
N ASN A 129 9.17 -11.26 -9.57
CA ASN A 129 8.60 -11.66 -8.28
C ASN A 129 7.16 -11.18 -8.04
N GLY A 130 6.50 -10.69 -9.10
CA GLY A 130 5.08 -10.33 -9.07
C GLY A 130 4.81 -8.91 -8.61
N CYS A 131 5.64 -7.94 -9.02
CA CYS A 131 5.42 -6.52 -8.78
C CYS A 131 4.02 -6.04 -9.19
N MET A 132 3.57 -4.97 -8.55
CA MET A 132 2.35 -4.27 -8.94
C MET A 132 2.45 -3.74 -10.37
N ARG A 133 1.34 -3.83 -11.10
CA ARG A 133 1.18 -3.25 -12.43
C ARG A 133 0.00 -2.31 -12.41
N VAL A 134 0.13 -1.17 -13.07
CA VAL A 134 -0.92 -0.16 -13.19
C VAL A 134 -1.08 0.19 -14.66
N ILE A 135 -2.32 0.37 -15.12
CA ILE A 135 -2.63 0.89 -16.46
C ILE A 135 -2.83 2.41 -16.31
N PRO A 136 -1.91 3.25 -16.82
CA PRO A 136 -1.97 4.69 -16.58
C PRO A 136 -3.25 5.33 -17.11
N GLY A 137 -3.79 6.29 -16.36
CA GLY A 137 -4.95 7.11 -16.75
C GLY A 137 -6.33 6.45 -16.57
N THR A 138 -6.37 5.19 -16.13
CA THR A 138 -7.63 4.45 -15.90
C THR A 138 -8.45 4.97 -14.72
N HIS A 139 -7.91 5.90 -13.92
CA HIS A 139 -8.62 6.59 -12.84
C HIS A 139 -9.48 7.77 -13.34
N ILE A 140 -9.26 8.29 -14.56
CA ILE A 140 -9.94 9.49 -15.10
C ILE A 140 -11.24 9.14 -15.85
N GLY A 141 -11.53 7.87 -16.13
CA GLY A 141 -12.73 7.49 -16.89
C GLY A 141 -13.01 5.99 -16.99
N GLN A 142 -14.30 5.67 -16.81
CA GLN A 142 -14.98 4.35 -16.73
C GLN A 142 -14.40 3.32 -15.74
N LYS A 143 -15.29 2.78 -14.91
CA LYS A 143 -15.01 1.60 -14.09
C LYS A 143 -14.60 0.45 -15.02
N LEU A 144 -13.45 -0.17 -14.75
CA LEU A 144 -13.05 -1.43 -15.38
C LEU A 144 -14.08 -2.53 -15.08
#